data_AF-A0A7W0WN74-F1
#
_entry.id   AF-A0A7W0WN74-F1
#
_cell.length_a   1.000
_cell.length_b   1.000
_cell.length_c   1.000
_cell.angle_alpha   90.00
_cell.angle_beta   90.00
_cell.angle_gamma   90.00
#
_symmetry.space_group_name_H-M   'P 1'
#
loop_
_entity.id
_entity.type
_entity.pdbx_description
1 polymer ?
#
loop_
_entity_poly.entity_id
_entity_poly.type
_entity_poly.pdbx_seq_one_letter_code
_entity_poly.pdbx_strand_id
1 'polypeptide(L)'
;MTSLWSGPAVRAAQWLAGLAIVAFAARSLVRNWSELRSQPLAWEVEPGWLVLSAIVVWMMYALLAFAWRTMLAGWGQEVDGWTAARIWTVSSLGKYLPGKVWAVAGMALMAQRAGIAPWAATGSAIVL
;
A
#
# COMPACT_ATOMS: atom_id res chain seq x y z
N MET A 1 -13.30 26.76 12.19
CA MET A 1 -13.86 26.45 10.85
C MET A 1 -13.88 24.93 10.62
N THR A 2 -14.61 24.19 11.46
CA THR A 2 -14.58 22.72 11.49
C THR A 2 -15.99 22.22 11.83
N SER A 3 -16.78 21.77 10.85
CA SER A 3 -17.92 20.83 11.02
C SER A 3 -18.83 20.71 9.77
N LEU A 4 -18.52 21.29 8.60
CA LEU A 4 -19.42 21.13 7.43
C LEU A 4 -19.31 19.75 6.75
N TRP A 5 -18.28 18.96 7.07
CA TRP A 5 -17.96 17.68 6.39
C TRP A 5 -18.21 16.42 7.22
N SER A 6 -18.67 16.55 8.48
CA SER A 6 -18.82 15.44 9.41
C SER A 6 -20.23 15.33 10.01
N GLY A 7 -21.21 15.97 9.38
CA GLY A 7 -22.61 15.83 9.79
C GLY A 7 -23.14 14.40 9.56
N PRO A 8 -24.16 13.96 10.31
CA PRO A 8 -24.76 12.64 10.15
C PRO A 8 -25.25 12.39 8.72
N ALA A 9 -25.68 13.44 8.00
CA ALA A 9 -26.06 13.38 6.59
C ALA A 9 -24.89 13.02 5.65
N VAL A 10 -23.70 13.59 5.85
CA VAL A 10 -22.51 13.29 5.04
C VAL A 10 -22.04 11.85 5.30
N ARG A 11 -22.07 11.41 6.56
CA ARG A 11 -21.75 10.02 6.92
C ARG A 11 -22.75 9.05 6.28
N ALA A 12 -24.04 9.35 6.35
CA ALA A 12 -25.07 8.54 5.70
C ALA A 12 -24.86 8.47 4.18
N ALA A 13 -24.54 9.59 3.53
CA ALA A 13 -24.22 9.63 2.10
C ALA A 13 -22.97 8.79 1.77
N GLN A 14 -21.91 8.86 2.57
CA GLN A 14 -20.70 8.03 2.40
C GLN A 14 -21.00 6.54 2.53
N TRP A 15 -21.81 6.15 3.51
CA TRP A 15 -22.23 4.76 3.69
C TRP A 15 -23.11 4.29 2.54
N LEU A 16 -24.07 5.11 2.09
CA LEU A 16 -24.92 4.79 0.94
C LEU A 16 -24.10 4.64 -0.34
N ALA A 17 -23.15 5.54 -0.58
CA ALA A 17 -22.26 5.46 -1.73
C ALA A 17 -21.36 4.22 -1.66
N GLY A 18 -20.76 3.94 -0.49
CA GLY A 18 -19.95 2.75 -0.28
C GLY A 18 -20.75 1.46 -0.50
N LEU A 19 -21.96 1.38 0.06
CA LEU A 19 -22.86 0.25 -0.13
C LEU A 19 -23.30 0.13 -1.59
N ALA A 20 -23.57 1.23 -2.28
CA ALA A 20 -23.93 1.23 -3.69
C ALA A 20 -22.78 0.72 -4.57
N ILE A 21 -21.53 1.12 -4.30
CA ILE A 21 -20.34 0.62 -5.01
C ILE A 21 -20.19 -0.89 -4.78
N VAL A 22 -20.28 -1.35 -3.53
CA VAL A 22 -20.16 -2.78 -3.20
C VAL A 22 -21.30 -3.59 -3.84
N ALA A 23 -22.54 -3.11 -3.75
CA ALA A 23 -23.70 -3.75 -4.35
C ALA A 23 -23.60 -3.79 -5.88
N PHE A 24 -23.11 -2.72 -6.52
CA PHE A 24 -22.86 -2.69 -7.95
C PHE A 24 -21.77 -3.68 -8.35
N ALA A 25 -20.64 -3.70 -7.64
CA ALA A 25 -19.55 -4.63 -7.90
C ALA A 25 -20.01 -6.09 -7.76
N ALA A 26 -20.72 -6.40 -6.67
CA ALA A 26 -21.27 -7.74 -6.42
C ALA A 26 -22.31 -8.13 -7.48
N ARG A 27 -23.24 -7.24 -7.82
CA ARG A 27 -24.24 -7.47 -8.87
C ARG A 27 -23.58 -7.69 -10.23
N SER A 28 -22.56 -6.90 -10.57
CA SER A 28 -21.79 -7.05 -11.81
C SER A 28 -21.08 -8.40 -11.85
N LEU A 29 -20.44 -8.79 -10.75
CA LEU A 29 -19.77 -10.07 -10.62
C LEU A 29 -20.74 -11.25 -10.80
N VAL A 30 -21.89 -11.22 -10.12
CA VAL A 30 -22.90 -12.29 -10.19
C VAL A 30 -23.54 -12.36 -11.58
N ARG A 31 -23.91 -11.21 -12.16
CA ARG A 31 -24.56 -11.16 -13.48
C ARG A 31 -23.63 -11.69 -14.58
N ASN A 32 -22.34 -11.34 -14.50
CA ASN A 32 -21.36 -11.72 -15.51
C ASN A 32 -20.61 -13.02 -15.11
N TRP A 33 -21.01 -13.69 -14.03
CA TRP A 33 -20.32 -14.88 -13.52
C TRP A 33 -20.33 -16.04 -14.52
N SER A 34 -21.47 -16.26 -15.18
CA SER A 34 -21.60 -17.29 -16.21
C SER A 34 -20.69 -17.02 -17.41
N GLU A 35 -20.58 -15.76 -17.84
CA GLU A 35 -19.69 -15.35 -18.93
C GLU A 35 -18.23 -15.55 -18.55
N LEU A 36 -17.82 -15.10 -17.36
CA LEU A 36 -16.45 -15.27 -16.83
C LEU A 36 -16.06 -16.74 -16.72
N ARG A 37 -16.98 -17.61 -16.28
CA ARG A 37 -16.73 -19.05 -16.16
C ARG A 37 -16.68 -19.75 -17.53
N SER A 38 -17.42 -19.24 -18.50
CA SER A 38 -17.46 -19.77 -19.87
C SER A 38 -16.27 -19.34 -20.72
N GLN A 39 -15.53 -18.30 -20.29
CA GLN A 39 -14.27 -17.97 -20.95
C GLN A 39 -13.27 -19.11 -20.70
N PRO A 40 -12.72 -19.71 -21.76
CA PRO A 40 -11.63 -20.64 -21.60
C PRO A 40 -10.44 -19.84 -21.07
N LEU A 41 -10.19 -19.92 -19.77
CA LEU A 41 -8.90 -19.55 -19.20
C LEU A 41 -7.88 -20.54 -19.78
N ALA A 42 -7.37 -20.21 -20.97
CA ALA A 42 -6.19 -20.83 -21.50
C ALA A 42 -5.07 -20.48 -20.51
N TRP A 43 -4.68 -21.46 -19.69
CA TRP A 43 -3.56 -21.34 -18.75
C TRP A 43 -2.23 -21.34 -19.52
N GLU A 44 -2.11 -20.46 -20.52
CA GLU A 44 -0.89 -20.17 -21.24
C GLU A 44 -0.03 -19.27 -20.36
N VAL A 45 0.47 -19.87 -19.28
CA VAL A 45 1.39 -19.20 -18.38
C VAL A 45 2.72 -19.08 -19.11
N GLU A 46 2.98 -17.90 -19.68
CA GLU A 46 4.28 -17.58 -20.25
C GLU A 46 5.26 -17.22 -19.13
N PRO A 47 6.24 -18.08 -18.79
CA PRO A 47 7.12 -17.85 -17.64
C PRO A 47 7.95 -16.57 -17.79
N GLY A 48 8.25 -16.16 -19.03
CA GLY A 48 8.97 -14.94 -19.34
C GLY A 48 8.25 -13.70 -18.81
N TRP A 49 6.95 -13.57 -19.05
CA TRP A 49 6.16 -12.44 -18.54
C TRP A 49 5.99 -12.49 -17.03
N LEU A 50 5.85 -13.67 -16.44
CA LEU A 50 5.81 -13.80 -14.99
C LEU A 50 7.11 -13.31 -14.35
N VAL A 51 8.27 -13.77 -14.84
CA VAL A 51 9.58 -13.34 -14.34
C VAL A 51 9.78 -11.84 -14.56
N LEU A 52 9.43 -11.32 -15.75
CA LEU A 52 9.53 -9.89 -16.04
C LEU A 52 8.65 -9.07 -15.10
N SER A 53 7.41 -9.49 -14.85
CA SER A 53 6.50 -8.81 -13.92
C SER A 53 7.07 -8.80 -12.50
N ALA A 54 7.63 -9.91 -12.04
CA ALA A 54 8.26 -10.00 -10.73
C ALA A 54 9.46 -9.05 -10.64
N ILE A 55 10.32 -9.03 -11.66
CA ILE A 55 11.48 -8.12 -11.72
C ILE A 55 11.02 -6.66 -11.66
N VAL A 56 10.02 -6.28 -12.47
CA VAL A 56 9.50 -4.91 -12.50
C VAL A 56 8.93 -4.51 -11.13
N VAL A 57 8.16 -5.39 -10.49
CA VAL A 57 7.60 -5.14 -9.15
C VAL A 57 8.71 -4.98 -8.10
N TRP A 58 9.70 -5.89 -8.09
CA TRP A 58 10.81 -5.80 -7.14
C TRP A 58 11.70 -4.58 -7.38
N MET A 59 11.91 -4.20 -8.64
CA MET A 59 12.64 -2.99 -9.01
C MET A 59 11.90 -1.75 -8.51
N MET A 60 10.58 -1.67 -8.68
CA MET A 60 9.76 -0.59 -8.12
C MET A 60 9.93 -0.49 -6.59
N TYR A 61 9.87 -1.62 -5.87
CA TYR A 61 10.09 -1.61 -4.41
C TYR A 61 11.51 -1.20 -4.01
N ALA A 62 12.53 -1.61 -4.77
CA ALA A 62 13.91 -1.21 -4.53
C ALA A 62 14.09 0.30 -4.75
N LEU A 63 13.48 0.87 -5.80
CA LEU A 63 13.51 2.32 -6.07
C LEU A 63 12.82 3.10 -4.94
N LEU A 64 11.67 2.63 -4.46
CA LEU A 64 10.97 3.28 -3.35
C LEU A 64 11.79 3.24 -2.06
N ALA A 65 12.37 2.10 -1.71
CA ALA A 65 13.24 1.99 -0.54
C ALA A 65 14.48 2.88 -0.65
N PHE A 66 15.07 2.96 -1.85
CA PHE A 66 16.20 3.85 -2.13
C PHE A 66 15.81 5.32 -2.00
N ALA A 67 14.69 5.74 -2.59
CA ALA A 67 14.20 7.11 -2.51
C ALA A 67 13.84 7.52 -1.08
N TRP A 68 13.28 6.61 -0.29
CA TRP A 68 13.04 6.85 1.13
C TRP A 68 14.35 7.00 1.93
N ARG A 69 15.35 6.16 1.65
CA ARG A 69 16.68 6.26 2.26
C ARG A 69 17.38 7.57 1.92
N THR A 70 17.30 8.04 0.67
CA THR A 70 17.88 9.33 0.28
C THR A 70 17.17 10.51 0.95
N MET A 71 15.84 10.46 1.10
CA MET A 71 15.11 11.44 1.90
C MET A 71 15.55 11.46 3.36
N LEU A 72 15.69 10.28 3.98
CA LEU A 72 16.19 10.18 5.35
C LEU A 72 17.58 10.80 5.52
N ALA A 73 18.50 10.53 4.59
CA ALA A 73 19.82 11.12 4.61
C ALA A 73 19.75 12.66 4.52
N GLY A 74 18.85 13.21 3.70
CA GLY A 74 18.58 14.65 3.63
C GLY A 74 18.04 15.24 4.95
N TRP A 75 17.48 14.42 5.84
CA TRP A 75 17.00 14.81 7.17
C TRP A 75 18.03 14.51 8.27
N GLY A 76 19.28 14.21 7.90
CA GLY A 76 20.36 13.90 8.83
C GLY A 76 20.21 12.54 9.52
N GLN A 77 19.48 11.60 8.90
CA GLN A 77 19.33 10.24 9.39
C GLN A 77 19.95 9.25 8.42
N GLU A 78 21.05 8.62 8.82
CA GLU A 78 21.73 7.64 7.98
C GLU A 78 21.30 6.22 8.32
N VAL A 79 21.12 5.41 7.28
CA VAL A 79 20.80 3.99 7.37
C VAL A 79 21.47 3.27 6.21
N ASP A 80 21.93 2.04 6.41
CA ASP A 80 22.45 1.22 5.32
C ASP A 80 21.33 0.78 4.37
N GLY A 81 21.70 0.43 3.14
CA GLY A 81 20.72 0.09 2.10
C GLY A 81 19.87 -1.14 2.45
N TRP A 82 20.45 -2.13 3.14
CA TRP A 82 19.75 -3.37 3.46
C TRP A 82 18.73 -3.16 4.58
N THR A 83 19.13 -2.47 5.64
CA THR A 83 18.20 -2.09 6.72
C THR A 83 17.08 -1.23 6.17
N ALA A 84 17.37 -0.28 5.28
CA ALA A 84 16.32 0.54 4.66
C ALA A 84 15.33 -0.29 3.83
N ALA A 85 15.84 -1.20 2.98
CA ALA A 85 15.01 -2.10 2.18
C ALA A 85 14.13 -3.01 3.05
N ARG A 86 14.69 -3.55 4.15
CA ARG A 86 13.96 -4.38 5.12
C ARG A 86 12.84 -3.59 5.78
N ILE A 87 13.13 -2.38 6.30
CA ILE A 87 12.13 -1.52 6.95
C ILE A 87 11.02 -1.19 5.95
N TRP A 88 11.36 -0.74 4.74
CA TRP A 88 10.39 -0.35 3.72
C TRP A 88 9.47 -1.51 3.32
N THR A 89 10.05 -2.67 3.03
CA THR A 89 9.30 -3.84 2.54
C THR A 89 8.38 -4.39 3.61
N VAL A 90 8.86 -4.57 4.84
CA VAL A 90 8.04 -5.12 5.94
C VAL A 90 6.94 -4.14 6.35
N SER A 91 7.24 -2.84 6.43
CA SER A 91 6.23 -1.82 6.75
C SER A 91 5.16 -1.71 5.66
N SER A 92 5.56 -1.87 4.39
CA SER A 92 4.61 -1.90 3.28
C SER A 92 3.58 -3.01 3.41
N LEU A 93 3.90 -4.13 4.05
CA LEU A 93 2.93 -5.21 4.29
C LEU A 93 1.81 -4.79 5.26
N GLY A 94 2.07 -3.79 6.12
CA GLY A 94 1.08 -3.27 7.05
C GLY A 94 -0.16 -2.68 6.38
N LYS A 95 -0.08 -2.29 5.10
CA LYS A 95 -1.25 -1.78 4.34
C LYS A 95 -2.31 -2.85 4.08
N TYR A 96 -1.92 -4.13 4.13
CA TYR A 96 -2.83 -5.26 3.94
C TYR A 96 -3.49 -5.70 5.25
N LEU A 97 -3.10 -5.10 6.38
CA LEU A 97 -3.70 -5.38 7.69
C LEU A 97 -4.84 -4.40 7.99
N PRO A 98 -5.90 -4.86 8.68
CA PRO A 98 -7.02 -4.02 9.06
C PRO A 98 -6.57 -2.90 10.02
N GLY A 99 -7.02 -1.67 9.75
CA GLY A 99 -6.78 -0.51 10.61
C GLY A 99 -5.79 0.53 10.09
N LYS A 100 -5.11 0.32 8.95
CA LYS A 100 -4.14 1.22 8.28
C LYS A 100 -2.92 1.69 9.12
N VAL A 101 -2.99 1.61 10.44
CA VAL A 101 -1.94 2.02 11.39
C VAL A 101 -0.71 1.13 11.35
N TRP A 102 -0.86 -0.13 10.91
CA TRP A 102 0.23 -1.12 10.94
C TRP A 102 1.41 -0.75 10.05
N ALA A 103 1.16 -0.11 8.89
CA ALA A 103 2.24 0.35 8.02
C ALA A 103 3.09 1.41 8.72
N VAL A 104 2.44 2.40 9.35
CA VAL A 104 3.11 3.50 10.07
C VAL A 104 3.81 2.99 11.33
N ALA A 105 3.13 2.14 12.11
CA ALA A 105 3.68 1.56 13.33
C ALA A 105 4.88 0.66 13.05
N GLY A 106 4.79 -0.20 12.02
CA GLY A 106 5.90 -1.05 11.58
C GLY A 106 7.12 -0.20 11.19
N MET A 107 6.89 0.86 10.42
CA MET A 107 7.93 1.80 10.00
C MET A 107 8.61 2.45 11.21
N ALA A 108 7.82 3.05 12.10
CA ALA A 108 8.29 3.74 13.29
C ALA A 108 9.11 2.83 14.21
N LEU A 109 8.59 1.62 14.51
CA LEU A 109 9.22 0.69 15.44
C LEU A 109 10.51 0.09 14.86
N MET A 110 10.53 -0.29 13.59
CA MET A 110 11.75 -0.84 12.98
C MET A 110 12.81 0.23 12.75
N ALA A 111 12.41 1.45 12.38
CA ALA A 111 13.32 2.58 12.29
C ALA A 111 13.95 2.92 13.64
N GLN A 112 13.15 2.97 14.72
CA GLN A 112 13.64 3.20 16.07
C GLN A 112 14.70 2.16 16.48
N ARG A 113 14.45 0.89 16.18
CA ARG A 113 15.39 -0.21 16.45
C ARG A 113 16.69 -0.12 15.64
N ALA A 114 16.65 0.56 14.50
CA ALA A 114 17.82 0.86 13.67
C ALA A 114 18.52 2.17 14.07
N GLY A 115 18.12 2.82 15.17
CA GLY A 115 18.70 4.10 15.62
C GLY A 115 18.18 5.33 14.87
N ILE A 116 17.15 5.17 14.03
CA ILE A 116 16.56 6.25 13.24
C ILE A 116 15.40 6.87 14.03
N ALA A 117 15.32 8.18 14.03
CA ALA A 117 14.21 8.90 14.66
C ALA A 117 12.86 8.50 14.03
N PRO A 118 11.87 8.01 14.80
CA PRO A 118 10.61 7.51 14.25
C PRO A 118 9.82 8.55 13.46
N TRP A 119 9.88 9.82 13.88
CA TRP A 119 9.21 10.92 13.19
C TRP A 119 9.86 11.21 11.83
N ALA A 120 11.19 11.05 11.71
CA ALA A 120 11.90 11.26 10.47
C ALA A 120 11.55 10.13 9.49
N ALA A 121 11.57 8.89 9.98
CA ALA A 121 11.19 7.70 9.20
C ALA A 121 9.75 7.73 8.69
N THR A 122 8.79 8.05 9.56
CA THR A 122 7.38 8.10 9.18
C THR A 122 7.03 9.35 8.39
N GLY A 123 7.58 10.50 8.75
CA GLY A 123 7.40 11.76 8.04
C GLY A 123 7.93 11.71 6.61
N SER A 124 9.16 11.23 6.41
CA SER A 124 9.74 11.14 5.06
C SER A 124 8.99 10.13 4.18
N ALA A 125 8.50 9.03 4.76
CA ALA A 125 7.68 8.04 4.05
C ALA A 125 6.30 8.55 3.64
N ILE A 126 5.75 9.56 4.31
CA ILE A 126 4.45 10.19 3.96
C ILE A 126 4.62 11.21 2.83
N VAL A 127 5.77 11.87 2.76
CA VAL A 127 6.07 12.89 1.74
C VAL A 127 6.45 12.26 0.40
N LEU A 128 7.09 11.08 0.45
CA LEU A 128 7.46 10.27 -0.72
C LEU A 128 6.23 9.68 -1.43
#